data_AF-A0A7K4FMG2-F1
#
_entry.id   AF-A0A7K4FMG2-F1
#
_cell.length_a   1.000
_cell.length_b   1.000
_cell.length_c   1.000
_cell.angle_alpha   90.00
_cell.angle_beta   90.00
_cell.angle_gamma   90.00
#
_symmetry.space_group_name_H-M   'P 1'
#
loop_
_entity.id
_entity.type
_entity.pdbx_description
1 polymer ?
#
loop_
_entity_poly.entity_id
_entity_poly.type
_entity_poly.pdbx_seq_one_letter_code
_entity_poly.pdbx_strand_id
1 'polypeptide(L)'
;IREAITTAGLKMRPYVLRAYFSTALDIAESKGLISHPWRQFIMGHKGDIEARYSTNKRLPPDMIEEMRESYRKCLKFLETRISDVSEDNAKLFLQQQLLSAVGYKQEEIDKIDLSSVSNEDFQQLLRDKVAGAMSDNGAKQKVIPVNEIEHYISDGYDFEAVLPNGKAVMRLRF
;
A
#
# COMPACT_ATOMS: atom_id res chain seq x y z
N ILE A 1 -14.59 -35.50 -7.11
CA ILE A 1 -14.81 -34.61 -5.93
C ILE A 1 -14.88 -35.40 -4.63
N ARG A 2 -15.83 -36.34 -4.45
CA ARG A 2 -15.95 -37.11 -3.19
C ARG A 2 -14.68 -37.86 -2.79
N GLU A 3 -14.03 -38.52 -3.76
CA GLU A 3 -12.76 -39.21 -3.56
C GLU A 3 -11.67 -38.23 -3.10
N ALA A 4 -11.47 -37.11 -3.81
CA ALA A 4 -10.50 -36.08 -3.44
C ALA A 4 -10.71 -35.54 -2.02
N ILE A 5 -11.96 -35.31 -1.59
CA ILE A 5 -12.30 -34.88 -0.22
C ILE A 5 -11.88 -35.96 0.79
N THR A 6 -12.13 -37.24 0.47
CA THR A 6 -11.81 -38.37 1.34
C THR A 6 -10.30 -38.59 1.43
N THR A 7 -9.58 -38.50 0.31
CA THR A 7 -8.11 -38.54 0.25
C THR A 7 -7.46 -37.41 1.05
N ALA A 8 -8.08 -36.22 1.07
CA ALA A 8 -7.66 -35.10 1.90
C ALA A 8 -7.99 -35.26 3.40
N GLY A 9 -8.57 -36.39 3.83
CA GLY A 9 -8.93 -36.67 5.23
C GLY A 9 -10.18 -35.94 5.72
N LEU A 10 -10.93 -35.29 4.84
CA LEU A 10 -12.14 -34.54 5.19
C LEU A 10 -13.37 -35.47 5.15
N LYS A 11 -14.23 -35.38 6.18
CA LYS A 11 -15.45 -36.21 6.31
C LYS A 11 -16.71 -35.56 5.72
N MET A 12 -16.56 -34.46 5.01
CA MET A 12 -17.68 -33.65 4.56
C MET A 12 -18.28 -34.14 3.23
N ARG A 13 -19.56 -33.84 3.01
CA ARG A 13 -20.24 -34.15 1.75
C ARG A 13 -19.89 -33.11 0.68
N PRO A 14 -19.85 -33.46 -0.61
CA PRO A 14 -19.49 -32.52 -1.69
C PRO A 14 -20.27 -31.20 -1.70
N TYR A 15 -21.55 -31.19 -1.32
CA TYR A 15 -22.35 -29.97 -1.29
C TYR A 15 -21.85 -28.93 -0.27
N VAL A 16 -21.06 -29.34 0.72
CA VAL A 16 -20.48 -28.43 1.71
C VAL A 16 -19.55 -27.42 1.03
N LEU A 17 -18.86 -27.80 -0.05
CA LEU A 17 -18.06 -26.86 -0.85
C LEU A 17 -18.91 -25.76 -1.47
N ARG A 18 -20.13 -26.10 -1.93
CA ARG A 18 -21.07 -25.11 -2.48
C ARG A 18 -21.61 -24.18 -1.40
N ALA A 19 -21.90 -24.71 -0.22
CA ALA A 19 -22.33 -23.90 0.92
C ALA A 19 -21.21 -22.94 1.39
N TYR A 20 -19.97 -23.45 1.50
CA TYR A 20 -18.79 -22.64 1.79
C TYR A 20 -18.62 -21.49 0.79
N PHE A 21 -18.68 -21.81 -0.50
CA PHE A 21 -18.61 -20.83 -1.57
C PHE A 21 -19.72 -19.77 -1.49
N SER A 22 -20.96 -20.20 -1.21
CA SER A 22 -22.11 -19.31 -1.01
C SER A 22 -21.86 -18.32 0.11
N THR A 23 -21.52 -18.81 1.30
CA THR A 23 -21.29 -17.96 2.48
C THR A 23 -20.15 -16.98 2.25
N ALA A 24 -19.07 -17.40 1.60
CA ALA A 24 -17.95 -16.52 1.28
C ALA A 24 -18.36 -15.38 0.33
N LEU A 25 -19.17 -15.66 -0.69
CA LEU A 25 -19.68 -14.62 -1.58
C LEU A 25 -20.74 -13.74 -0.91
N ASP A 26 -21.54 -14.27 0.02
CA ASP A 26 -22.47 -13.47 0.82
C ASP A 26 -21.71 -12.44 1.67
N ILE A 27 -20.60 -12.85 2.29
CA ILE A 27 -19.70 -11.93 3.01
C ILE A 27 -19.13 -10.89 2.05
N ALA A 28 -18.72 -11.29 0.84
CA ALA A 28 -18.17 -10.36 -0.14
C ALA A 28 -19.21 -9.34 -0.64
N GLU A 29 -20.46 -9.75 -0.83
CA GLU A 29 -21.58 -8.86 -1.18
C GLU A 29 -21.87 -7.88 -0.06
N SER A 30 -21.91 -8.34 1.20
CA SER A 30 -22.12 -7.44 2.36
C SER A 30 -21.05 -6.35 2.49
N LYS A 31 -19.85 -6.61 1.94
CA LYS A 31 -18.73 -5.67 1.89
C LYS A 31 -18.67 -4.86 0.59
N GLY A 32 -19.67 -5.01 -0.29
CA GLY A 32 -19.76 -4.28 -1.55
C GLY A 32 -18.72 -4.68 -2.60
N LEU A 33 -18.08 -5.86 -2.48
CA LEU A 33 -17.04 -6.30 -3.41
C LEU A 33 -17.60 -6.94 -4.69
N ILE A 34 -18.82 -7.47 -4.61
CA ILE A 34 -19.54 -8.10 -5.71
C ILE A 34 -21.01 -7.73 -5.62
N SER A 35 -21.65 -7.52 -6.78
CA SER A 35 -23.08 -7.23 -6.85
C SER A 35 -23.93 -8.49 -6.69
N HIS A 36 -25.16 -8.34 -6.19
CA HIS A 36 -26.12 -9.44 -6.07
C HIS A 36 -26.32 -10.23 -7.39
N PRO A 37 -26.52 -9.58 -8.55
CA PRO A 37 -26.70 -10.30 -9.81
C PRO A 37 -25.47 -11.11 -10.23
N TRP A 38 -24.27 -10.57 -10.00
CA TRP A 38 -23.02 -11.29 -10.31
C TRP A 38 -22.82 -12.48 -9.37
N ARG A 39 -23.15 -12.35 -8.08
CA ARG A 39 -23.14 -13.47 -7.14
C ARG A 39 -24.07 -14.60 -7.61
N GLN A 40 -25.34 -14.27 -7.92
CA GLN A 40 -26.33 -15.25 -8.38
C GLN A 40 -25.88 -15.96 -9.67
N PHE A 41 -25.31 -15.20 -10.61
CA PHE A 41 -24.74 -15.73 -11.84
C PHE A 41 -23.59 -16.71 -11.59
N ILE A 42 -22.61 -16.33 -10.78
CA ILE A 42 -21.45 -17.18 -10.45
C ILE A 42 -21.89 -18.44 -9.68
N MET A 43 -22.91 -18.33 -8.83
CA MET A 43 -23.49 -19.49 -8.14
C MET A 43 -24.29 -20.42 -9.06
N GLY A 44 -24.56 -20.01 -10.30
CA GLY A 44 -25.36 -20.76 -11.26
C GLY A 44 -26.84 -20.83 -10.86
N HIS A 45 -27.33 -19.86 -10.08
CA HIS A 45 -28.75 -19.77 -9.74
C HIS A 45 -29.54 -19.30 -10.97
N LYS A 46 -30.68 -19.94 -11.24
CA LYS A 46 -31.62 -19.51 -12.27
C LYS A 46 -32.54 -18.43 -11.68
N GLY A 47 -32.18 -17.17 -11.86
CA GLY A 47 -32.93 -15.98 -11.41
C GLY A 47 -32.04 -14.73 -11.44
N ASP A 48 -32.59 -13.61 -11.93
CA ASP A 48 -32.02 -12.29 -12.26
C ASP A 48 -30.50 -12.10 -12.45
N ILE A 49 -30.07 -12.27 -13.69
CA ILE A 49 -29.56 -11.14 -14.50
C ILE A 49 -30.80 -10.65 -15.25
N GLU A 50 -31.47 -9.54 -14.89
CA GLU A 50 -32.81 -9.17 -15.43
C GLU A 50 -32.94 -9.38 -16.96
N ALA A 51 -33.32 -10.59 -17.36
CA ALA A 51 -33.37 -11.12 -18.73
C ALA A 51 -32.09 -11.07 -19.62
N ARG A 52 -30.88 -11.48 -19.21
CA ARG A 52 -29.67 -11.42 -20.10
C ARG A 52 -29.55 -10.04 -20.83
N TYR A 53 -29.92 -8.94 -20.16
CA TYR A 53 -30.11 -7.59 -20.76
C TYR A 53 -30.88 -7.54 -22.10
N SER A 54 -31.97 -8.31 -22.19
CA SER A 54 -32.81 -8.59 -23.36
C SER A 54 -32.23 -9.67 -24.29
N THR A 55 -32.85 -10.85 -24.38
CA THR A 55 -32.60 -11.86 -25.45
C THR A 55 -31.14 -12.25 -25.75
N ASN A 56 -30.65 -13.29 -25.06
CA ASN A 56 -29.68 -14.26 -25.60
C ASN A 56 -28.33 -13.76 -26.21
N LYS A 57 -27.80 -12.59 -25.86
CA LYS A 57 -26.44 -12.17 -26.30
C LYS A 57 -25.35 -12.59 -25.32
N ARG A 58 -24.15 -12.89 -25.83
CA ARG A 58 -22.93 -13.17 -25.03
C ARG A 58 -22.59 -11.93 -24.19
N LEU A 59 -22.07 -12.14 -22.98
CA LEU A 59 -21.60 -11.04 -22.13
C LEU A 59 -20.51 -10.24 -22.88
N PRO A 60 -20.55 -8.90 -22.88
CA PRO A 60 -19.47 -8.08 -23.40
C PRO A 60 -18.14 -8.46 -22.73
N PRO A 61 -17.02 -8.47 -23.46
CA PRO A 61 -15.72 -8.84 -22.91
C PRO A 61 -15.31 -7.94 -21.74
N ASP A 62 -15.59 -6.64 -21.80
CA ASP A 62 -15.28 -5.69 -20.72
C ASP A 62 -16.03 -6.03 -19.43
N MET A 63 -17.30 -6.39 -19.53
CA MET A 63 -18.10 -6.84 -18.38
C MET A 63 -17.56 -8.15 -17.80
N ILE A 64 -17.07 -9.06 -18.64
CA ILE A 64 -16.43 -10.30 -18.16
C ILE A 64 -15.18 -9.97 -17.35
N GLU A 65 -14.36 -9.00 -17.80
CA GLU A 65 -13.19 -8.58 -17.04
C GLU A 65 -13.55 -7.92 -15.71
N GLU A 66 -14.56 -7.04 -15.68
CA GLU A 66 -15.06 -6.47 -14.41
C GLU A 66 -15.57 -7.56 -13.45
N MET A 67 -16.30 -8.55 -13.98
CA MET A 67 -16.74 -9.70 -13.18
C MET A 67 -15.54 -10.50 -12.65
N ARG A 68 -14.49 -10.71 -13.45
CA ARG A 68 -13.26 -11.37 -13.01
C ARG A 68 -12.53 -10.57 -11.93
N GLU A 69 -12.46 -9.25 -12.06
CA GLU A 69 -11.87 -8.39 -11.04
C GLU A 69 -12.65 -8.42 -9.72
N SER A 70 -13.98 -8.37 -9.79
CA SER A 70 -14.83 -8.49 -8.60
C SER A 70 -14.63 -9.84 -7.91
N TYR A 71 -14.55 -10.92 -8.69
CA TYR A 71 -14.26 -12.26 -8.17
C TYR A 71 -12.86 -12.32 -7.53
N ARG A 72 -11.85 -11.69 -8.15
CA ARG A 72 -10.49 -11.61 -7.61
C ARG A 72 -10.45 -10.93 -6.24
N LYS A 73 -11.24 -9.86 -6.05
CA LYS A 73 -11.40 -9.18 -4.74
C LYS A 73 -12.08 -10.07 -3.69
N CYS A 74 -12.91 -11.02 -4.12
CA CYS A 74 -13.58 -11.98 -3.23
C CYS A 74 -12.67 -13.14 -2.80
N LEU A 75 -11.55 -13.39 -3.49
CA LEU A 75 -10.66 -14.53 -3.22
C LEU A 75 -10.17 -14.58 -1.76
N LYS A 76 -9.99 -13.42 -1.12
CA LYS A 76 -9.64 -13.32 0.31
C LYS A 76 -10.61 -14.04 1.27
N PHE A 77 -11.83 -14.33 0.85
CA PHE A 77 -12.81 -15.08 1.64
C PHE A 77 -12.93 -16.55 1.20
N LEU A 78 -12.42 -16.88 0.02
CA LEU A 78 -12.51 -18.21 -0.61
C LEU A 78 -11.22 -19.02 -0.43
N GLU A 79 -10.09 -18.33 -0.38
CA GLU A 79 -8.79 -18.93 -0.21
C GLU A 79 -8.52 -19.16 1.28
N THR A 80 -8.01 -20.34 1.60
CA THR A 80 -7.55 -20.67 2.94
C THR A 80 -6.11 -20.19 3.19
N ARG A 81 -5.44 -19.72 2.14
CA ARG A 81 -4.18 -19.00 2.23
C ARG A 81 -4.53 -17.53 2.34
N ILE A 82 -4.01 -16.87 3.38
CA ILE A 82 -4.02 -15.41 3.44
C ILE A 82 -3.22 -14.97 2.22
N SER A 83 -3.85 -14.26 1.29
CA SER A 83 -3.12 -13.67 0.17
C SER A 83 -2.33 -12.49 0.72
N ASP A 84 -1.10 -12.75 1.19
CA ASP A 84 -0.16 -11.73 1.66
C ASP A 84 -0.02 -10.58 0.64
N VAL A 85 -0.23 -10.89 -0.64
CA VAL A 85 -0.28 -9.97 -1.79
C VAL A 85 -1.07 -8.67 -1.54
N SER A 86 -2.19 -8.69 -0.81
CA SER A 86 -2.95 -7.44 -0.56
C SER A 86 -2.31 -6.54 0.50
N GLU A 87 -1.73 -7.14 1.54
CA GLU A 87 -1.03 -6.40 2.60
C GLU A 87 0.36 -5.99 2.13
N ASP A 88 1.04 -6.86 1.39
CA ASP A 88 2.33 -6.61 0.76
C ASP A 88 2.23 -5.46 -0.25
N ASN A 89 1.19 -5.42 -1.08
CA ASN A 89 0.98 -4.30 -1.99
C ASN A 89 0.74 -2.98 -1.25
N ALA A 90 -0.01 -3.00 -0.15
CA ALA A 90 -0.24 -1.81 0.66
C ALA A 90 1.04 -1.35 1.38
N LYS A 91 1.83 -2.30 1.89
CA LYS A 91 3.13 -2.06 2.53
C LYS A 91 4.13 -1.48 1.54
N LEU A 92 4.24 -2.08 0.36
CA LEU A 92 5.11 -1.62 -0.73
C LEU A 92 4.74 -0.20 -1.16
N PHE A 93 3.45 0.07 -1.35
CA PHE A 93 2.97 1.41 -1.69
C PHE A 93 3.34 2.43 -0.60
N LEU A 94 3.13 2.09 0.68
CA LEU A 94 3.49 2.97 1.79
C LEU A 94 5.01 3.23 1.85
N GLN A 95 5.83 2.20 1.65
CA GLN A 95 7.29 2.31 1.64
C GLN A 95 7.78 3.23 0.50
N GLN A 96 7.18 3.11 -0.70
CA GLN A 96 7.48 4.01 -1.83
C GLN A 96 7.12 5.47 -1.52
N GLN A 97 5.96 5.71 -0.90
CA GLN A 97 5.54 7.06 -0.52
C GLN A 97 6.47 7.69 0.52
N LEU A 98 6.91 6.91 1.51
CA LEU A 98 7.85 7.38 2.54
C LEU A 98 9.23 7.73 1.97
N LEU A 99 9.78 6.89 1.07
CA LEU A 99 11.05 7.17 0.41
C LEU A 99 10.98 8.44 -0.45
N SER A 100 9.87 8.61 -1.18
CA SER A 100 9.61 9.82 -1.97
C SER A 100 9.55 11.07 -1.06
N ALA A 101 8.89 10.98 0.09
CA ALA A 101 8.79 12.08 1.05
C ALA A 101 10.15 12.50 1.64
N VAL A 102 11.08 11.56 1.78
CA VAL A 102 12.45 11.82 2.25
C VAL A 102 13.39 12.30 1.12
N GLY A 103 12.91 12.36 -0.12
CA GLY A 103 13.62 12.93 -1.26
C GLY A 103 14.41 11.92 -2.10
N TYR A 104 14.02 10.64 -2.07
CA TYR A 104 14.47 9.68 -3.08
C TYR A 104 13.79 9.97 -4.42
N LYS A 105 14.54 9.88 -5.52
CA LYS A 105 13.98 9.95 -6.87
C LYS A 105 13.35 8.62 -7.25
N GLN A 106 12.35 8.66 -8.14
CA GLN A 106 11.68 7.45 -8.61
C GLN A 106 12.67 6.41 -9.16
N GLU A 107 13.69 6.85 -9.92
CA GLU A 107 14.75 5.99 -10.45
C GLU A 107 15.63 5.30 -9.38
N GLU A 108 15.72 5.89 -8.19
CA GLU A 108 16.43 5.30 -7.05
C GLU A 108 15.53 4.30 -6.33
N ILE A 109 14.24 4.61 -6.19
CA ILE A 109 13.22 3.72 -5.60
C ILE A 109 13.08 2.44 -6.43
N ASP A 110 13.06 2.56 -7.76
CA ASP A 110 12.90 1.43 -8.68
C ASP A 110 14.10 0.45 -8.65
N LYS A 111 15.27 0.91 -8.17
CA LYS A 111 16.46 0.06 -7.97
C LYS A 111 16.45 -0.69 -6.64
N ILE A 112 15.62 -0.27 -5.69
CA ILE A 112 15.50 -0.90 -4.38
C ILE A 112 14.43 -1.98 -4.47
N ASP A 113 14.80 -3.23 -4.19
CA ASP A 113 13.82 -4.31 -4.08
C ASP A 113 13.07 -4.22 -2.74
N LEU A 114 12.08 -3.33 -2.68
CA LEU A 114 11.28 -3.08 -1.46
C LEU A 114 10.52 -4.32 -0.96
N SER A 115 10.38 -5.36 -1.79
CA SER A 115 9.67 -6.59 -1.42
C SER A 115 10.47 -7.49 -0.49
N SER A 116 11.80 -7.39 -0.53
CA SER A 116 12.71 -8.24 0.25
C SER A 116 13.43 -7.48 1.38
N VAL A 117 13.30 -6.15 1.44
CA VAL A 117 13.93 -5.31 2.47
C VAL A 117 13.27 -5.51 3.83
N SER A 118 14.08 -5.77 4.86
CA SER A 118 13.60 -5.87 6.23
C SER A 118 13.12 -4.50 6.75
N ASN A 119 12.25 -4.50 7.76
CA ASN A 119 11.77 -3.23 8.34
C ASN A 119 12.92 -2.42 8.97
N GLU A 120 13.95 -3.09 9.48
CA GLU A 120 15.14 -2.45 10.08
C GLU A 120 15.97 -1.76 9.01
N ASP A 121 16.26 -2.47 7.91
CA ASP A 121 17.01 -1.92 6.77
C ASP A 121 16.25 -0.76 6.10
N PHE A 122 14.92 -0.86 6.01
CA PHE A 122 14.08 0.24 5.51
C PHE A 122 14.18 1.49 6.39
N GLN A 123 14.16 1.33 7.72
CA GLN A 123 14.37 2.45 8.65
C GLN A 123 15.78 3.04 8.52
N GLN A 124 16.79 2.21 8.28
CA GLN A 124 18.15 2.64 8.03
C GLN A 124 18.22 3.53 6.77
N LEU A 125 17.60 3.11 5.66
CA LEU A 125 17.55 3.90 4.41
C LEU A 125 16.92 5.28 4.61
N LEU A 126 15.80 5.34 5.34
CA LEU A 126 15.18 6.63 5.69
C LEU A 126 16.11 7.49 6.54
N ARG A 127 16.76 6.91 7.55
CA ARG A 127 17.70 7.62 8.43
C ARG A 127 18.93 8.12 7.69
N ASP A 128 19.51 7.31 6.81
CA ASP A 128 20.73 7.67 6.08
C ASP A 128 20.48 8.82 5.10
N LYS A 129 19.31 8.83 4.43
CA LYS A 129 18.94 9.93 3.54
C LYS A 129 18.53 11.20 4.31
N VAL A 130 17.80 11.07 5.42
CA VAL A 130 17.51 12.21 6.31
C VAL A 130 18.81 12.75 6.91
N ALA A 131 19.69 11.91 7.43
CA ALA A 131 20.96 12.30 8.02
C ALA A 131 21.94 12.86 6.97
N GLY A 132 21.92 12.33 5.74
CA GLY A 132 22.66 12.87 4.60
C GLY A 132 22.14 14.24 4.17
N ALA A 133 20.82 14.41 4.10
CA ALA A 133 20.20 15.72 3.87
C ALA A 133 20.47 16.71 5.04
N MET A 134 20.58 16.19 6.27
CA MET A 134 21.04 16.93 7.43
C MET A 134 22.57 17.06 7.50
N SER A 135 23.36 16.45 6.62
CA SER A 135 24.82 16.66 6.61
C SER A 135 25.20 17.92 5.83
N ASP A 136 24.38 18.29 4.84
CA ASP A 136 24.50 19.58 4.14
C ASP A 136 23.93 20.77 4.96
N ASN A 137 23.17 20.52 6.03
CA ASN A 137 22.56 21.59 6.86
C ASN A 137 22.50 21.29 8.38
N GLY A 138 23.29 20.34 8.87
CA GLY A 138 23.39 19.94 10.28
C GLY A 138 24.56 20.58 11.01
N ALA A 139 25.16 21.60 10.40
CA ALA A 139 25.99 22.52 11.14
C ALA A 139 25.06 23.24 12.13
N LYS A 140 25.08 22.81 13.40
CA LYS A 140 24.40 23.50 14.51
C LYS A 140 24.83 24.96 14.62
N GLN A 141 25.94 25.31 13.99
CA GLN A 141 26.52 26.64 13.91
C GLN A 141 26.66 27.07 12.45
N LYS A 142 26.18 28.26 12.12
CA LYS A 142 26.31 28.89 10.81
C LYS A 142 27.18 30.13 10.94
N VAL A 143 28.15 30.29 10.04
CA VAL A 143 28.99 31.49 9.97
C VAL A 143 28.39 32.44 8.94
N ILE A 144 27.93 33.60 9.39
CA ILE A 144 27.28 34.62 8.56
C ILE A 144 28.04 35.96 8.62
N PRO A 145 27.85 36.88 7.66
CA PRO A 145 28.32 38.26 7.80
C PRO A 145 27.64 38.96 8.97
N VAL A 146 28.35 39.88 9.64
CA VAL A 146 27.80 40.62 10.80
C VAL A 146 26.54 41.42 10.45
N ASN A 147 26.40 41.86 9.19
CA ASN A 147 25.23 42.61 8.73
C ASN A 147 23.95 41.75 8.62
N GLU A 148 24.07 40.42 8.66
CA GLU A 148 22.92 39.50 8.53
C GLU A 148 22.43 38.98 9.89
N ILE A 149 23.08 39.36 11.00
CA ILE A 149 22.75 38.85 12.34
C ILE A 149 21.28 39.12 12.70
N GLU A 150 20.78 40.33 12.44
CA GLU A 150 19.40 40.71 12.79
C GLU A 150 18.34 39.83 12.10
N HIS A 151 18.63 39.43 10.85
CA HIS A 151 17.75 38.56 10.08
C HIS A 151 17.72 37.15 10.69
N TYR A 152 18.90 36.58 10.99
CA TYR A 152 18.98 35.23 11.55
C TYR A 152 18.46 35.13 13.00
N ILE A 153 18.56 36.20 13.79
CA ILE A 153 17.91 36.25 15.11
C ILE A 153 16.38 36.16 14.96
N SER A 154 15.80 36.83 13.95
CA SER A 154 14.36 36.77 13.66
C SER A 154 13.92 35.38 13.21
N ASP A 155 14.79 34.66 12.49
CA ASP A 155 14.55 33.30 12.02
C ASP A 155 14.77 32.23 13.11
N GLY A 156 15.04 32.62 14.36
CA GLY A 156 15.12 31.72 15.51
C GLY A 156 16.52 31.20 15.85
N TYR A 157 17.58 31.84 15.34
CA TYR A 157 18.95 31.51 15.72
C TYR A 157 19.45 32.34 16.92
N ASP A 158 20.25 31.72 17.77
CA ASP A 158 21.01 32.35 18.85
C ASP A 158 22.37 32.85 18.37
N PHE A 159 22.74 34.06 18.78
CA PHE A 159 24.06 34.61 18.51
C PHE A 159 25.08 34.08 19.53
N GLU A 160 26.23 33.56 19.04
CA GLU A 160 27.26 32.95 19.90
C GLU A 160 28.54 33.80 19.98
N ALA A 161 29.12 34.22 18.85
CA ALA A 161 30.35 35.01 18.84
C ALA A 161 30.59 35.77 17.51
N VAL A 162 31.37 36.86 17.57
CA VAL A 162 31.93 37.54 16.38
C VAL A 162 33.36 37.06 16.15
N LEU A 163 33.69 36.72 14.90
CA LEU A 163 35.03 36.38 14.45
C LEU A 163 35.80 37.64 14.01
N PRO A 164 37.15 37.67 14.14
CA PRO A 164 37.97 38.84 13.79
C PRO A 164 37.90 39.28 12.33
N ASN A 165 37.32 38.45 11.45
CA ASN A 165 37.19 38.68 10.01
C ASN A 165 35.83 39.29 9.61
N GLY A 166 35.08 39.86 10.55
CA GLY A 166 33.79 40.49 10.27
C GLY A 166 32.65 39.50 10.00
N LYS A 167 32.78 38.26 10.51
CA LYS A 167 31.73 37.24 10.47
C LYS A 167 31.23 36.94 11.88
N ALA A 168 30.03 36.40 12.00
CA ALA A 168 29.41 35.98 13.24
C ALA A 168 29.00 34.51 13.18
N VAL A 169 29.07 33.83 14.32
CA VAL A 169 28.63 32.44 14.51
C VAL A 169 27.23 32.48 15.13
N MET A 170 26.26 31.90 14.43
CA MET A 170 24.86 31.76 14.85
C MET A 170 24.55 30.29 15.12
N ARG A 171 23.76 29.97 16.14
CA ARG A 171 23.36 28.62 16.53
C ARG A 171 21.85 28.44 16.48
N LEU A 172 21.36 27.33 15.95
CA LEU A 172 19.91 27.08 15.88
C LEU A 172 19.34 26.78 17.29
N ARG A 173 18.25 27.45 17.69
CA ARG A 173 17.48 27.11 18.92
C ARG A 173 16.71 25.81 18.71
N PHE A 174 16.64 24.99 19.76
CA PHE A 174 15.77 23.81 19.83
C PHE A 174 14.38 24.19 20.31
#